data_AF-A0A8T5BVW4-F1
#
_entry.id   AF-A0A8T5BVW4-F1
#
_cell.length_a   1.000
_cell.length_b   1.000
_cell.length_c   1.000
_cell.angle_alpha   90.00
_cell.angle_beta   90.00
_cell.angle_gamma   90.00
#
_symmetry.space_group_name_H-M   'P 1'
#
loop_
_entity.id
_entity.type
_entity.pdbx_description
1 polymer ?
#
loop_
_entity_poly.entity_id
_entity_poly.type
_entity_poly.pdbx_seq_one_letter_code
_entity_poly.pdbx_strand_id
1 'polypeptide(L)'
;MRDTISRTLASAITIGFGGSAGLEGPSLLLGGGISSFIARRLKLDQKDVKTLFLCGAAAGFSAIFKAPLTGILFALEIPYKRDVETEVFIPASIASVTAYFTSAITLGTET
;
A
#
# COMPACT_ATOMS: atom_id res chain seq x y z
N MET A 1 -3.61 13.36 0.64
CA MET A 1 -4.72 12.90 1.50
C MET A 1 -6.08 13.09 0.82
N ARG A 2 -6.46 14.30 0.35
CA ARG A 2 -7.72 14.48 -0.42
C ARG A 2 -7.84 13.52 -1.60
N ASP A 3 -6.79 13.42 -2.44
CA ASP A 3 -6.80 12.54 -3.62
C ASP A 3 -6.84 11.05 -3.27
N THR A 4 -6.18 10.65 -2.19
CA THR A 4 -6.22 9.28 -1.67
C THR A 4 -7.66 8.90 -1.31
N ILE A 5 -8.34 9.76 -0.55
CA ILE A 5 -9.70 9.50 -0.07
C ILE A 5 -10.68 9.51 -1.25
N SER A 6 -10.62 10.51 -2.14
CA SER A 6 -11.55 10.63 -3.26
C SER A 6 -11.43 9.47 -4.24
N ARG A 7 -10.20 9.07 -4.62
CA ARG A 7 -9.99 7.98 -5.58
C ARG A 7 -10.38 6.62 -5.00
N THR A 8 -10.14 6.41 -3.71
CA THR A 8 -10.57 5.18 -3.04
C THR A 8 -12.07 5.07 -2.99
N LEU A 9 -12.76 6.15 -2.56
CA LEU A 9 -14.22 6.19 -2.53
C LEU A 9 -14.82 6.00 -3.92
N ALA A 10 -14.29 6.70 -4.92
CA ALA A 10 -14.73 6.55 -6.30
C ALA A 10 -14.60 5.09 -6.77
N SER A 11 -13.45 4.46 -6.51
CA SER A 11 -13.23 3.06 -6.89
C SER A 11 -14.12 2.09 -6.13
N ALA A 12 -14.36 2.32 -4.83
CA ALA A 12 -15.25 1.49 -4.03
C ALA A 12 -16.70 1.58 -4.55
N ILE A 13 -17.15 2.77 -4.95
CA ILE A 13 -18.45 2.97 -5.59
C ILE A 13 -18.48 2.25 -6.93
N THR A 14 -17.49 2.47 -7.81
CA THR A 14 -17.47 1.81 -9.13
C THR A 14 -17.51 0.29 -9.01
N ILE A 15 -16.69 -0.30 -8.14
CA ILE A 15 -16.64 -1.75 -7.93
C ILE A 15 -17.95 -2.23 -7.29
N GLY A 16 -18.48 -1.53 -6.29
CA GLY A 16 -19.73 -1.87 -5.61
C GLY A 16 -20.95 -1.83 -6.52
N PHE A 17 -20.95 -0.98 -7.56
CA PHE A 17 -21.99 -0.91 -8.58
C PHE A 17 -21.75 -1.86 -9.77
N GLY A 18 -20.75 -2.74 -9.72
CA GLY A 18 -20.45 -3.72 -10.77
C GLY A 18 -19.67 -3.17 -11.97
N GLY A 19 -19.04 -2.00 -11.82
CA GLY A 19 -18.14 -1.44 -12.83
C GLY A 19 -16.81 -2.18 -12.91
N SER A 20 -16.21 -2.21 -14.11
CA SER A 20 -14.92 -2.87 -14.36
C SER A 20 -13.76 -2.05 -13.80
N ALA A 21 -13.39 -2.29 -12.54
CA ALA A 21 -12.21 -1.70 -11.90
C ALA A 21 -11.53 -2.71 -10.95
N GLY A 22 -10.20 -2.68 -10.92
CA GLY A 22 -9.40 -3.49 -9.99
C GLY A 22 -9.13 -2.76 -8.67
N LEU A 23 -8.98 -3.52 -7.59
CA LEU A 23 -8.60 -2.98 -6.27
C LEU A 23 -7.14 -2.56 -6.19
N GLU A 24 -6.30 -2.94 -7.16
CA GLU A 24 -4.84 -2.77 -7.15
C GLU A 24 -4.41 -1.33 -6.87
N GLY A 25 -4.91 -0.36 -7.64
CA GLY A 25 -4.58 1.06 -7.49
C GLY A 25 -5.05 1.68 -6.17
N PRO A 26 -6.34 1.52 -5.79
CA PRO A 26 -6.87 2.01 -4.52
C PRO A 26 -6.12 1.48 -3.29
N SER A 27 -5.76 0.20 -3.26
CA SER A 27 -5.03 -0.43 -2.16
C SER A 27 -3.70 0.27 -1.88
N LEU A 28 -2.93 0.53 -2.94
CA LEU A 28 -1.64 1.19 -2.87
C LEU A 28 -1.78 2.66 -2.43
N LEU A 29 -2.75 3.36 -3.01
CA LEU A 29 -3.01 4.77 -2.69
C LEU A 29 -3.48 4.94 -1.25
N LEU A 30 -4.34 4.07 -0.75
CA LEU A 30 -4.77 4.06 0.66
C LEU A 30 -3.59 3.83 1.59
N GLY A 31 -2.89 2.70 1.44
CA GLY A 31 -1.80 2.32 2.33
C GLY A 31 -0.65 3.33 2.30
N GLY A 32 -0.23 3.75 1.12
CA GLY A 32 0.79 4.77 0.93
C GLY A 32 0.34 6.15 1.39
N GLY A 33 -0.90 6.54 1.08
CA GLY A 33 -1.43 7.86 1.46
C GLY A 33 -1.58 8.04 2.97
N ILE A 34 -2.03 7.00 3.69
CA ILE A 34 -2.14 7.00 5.15
C ILE A 34 -0.76 7.09 5.80
N SER A 35 0.18 6.24 5.38
CA SER A 35 1.55 6.25 5.92
C SER A 35 2.28 7.58 5.62
N SER A 36 2.11 8.14 4.42
CA SER A 36 2.62 9.48 4.10
C SER A 36 2.01 10.58 4.96
N PHE A 37 0.73 10.51 5.27
CA PHE A 37 0.09 11.48 6.16
C PHE A 37 0.65 11.39 7.58
N ILE A 38 0.85 10.18 8.09
CA ILE A 38 1.47 9.94 9.39
C ILE A 38 2.92 10.44 9.40
N ALA A 39 3.71 10.11 8.38
CA ALA A 39 5.11 10.54 8.25
C ALA A 39 5.25 12.07 8.23
N ARG A 40 4.37 12.77 7.50
CA ARG A 40 4.32 14.24 7.48
C ARG A 40 3.89 14.83 8.82
N ARG A 41 2.96 14.18 9.53
CA ARG A 41 2.56 14.59 10.90
C ARG A 41 3.72 14.46 11.89
N LEU A 42 4.56 13.45 11.71
CA LEU A 42 5.80 13.24 12.47
C LEU A 42 6.94 14.16 12.03
N LYS A 43 6.75 15.00 11.02
CA LYS A 43 7.76 15.93 10.46
C LYS A 43 9.04 15.21 9.99
N LEU A 44 8.89 14.00 9.45
CA LEU A 44 10.01 13.25 8.86
C LEU A 44 10.50 13.90 7.57
N ASP A 45 11.75 13.59 7.18
CA ASP A 45 12.32 14.08 5.94
C ASP A 45 11.62 13.46 4.71
N GLN A 46 11.74 14.11 3.57
CA GLN A 46 11.09 13.70 2.33
C GLN A 46 11.51 12.30 1.87
N LYS A 47 12.73 11.87 2.20
CA LYS A 47 13.20 10.49 1.96
C LYS A 47 12.41 9.50 2.80
N ASP A 48 12.34 9.71 4.11
CA ASP A 48 11.60 8.84 5.02
C ASP A 48 10.11 8.80 4.70
N VAL A 49 9.51 9.94 4.34
CA VAL A 49 8.10 10.01 3.91
C VAL A 49 7.88 9.13 2.68
N LYS A 50 8.80 9.11 1.72
CA LYS A 50 8.74 8.21 0.55
C LYS A 50 8.92 6.76 0.96
N THR A 51 9.90 6.44 1.80
CA THR A 51 10.10 5.06 2.29
C THR A 51 8.87 4.54 3.01
N LEU A 52 8.26 5.34 3.90
CA LEU A 52 7.02 5.00 4.57
C LEU A 52 5.84 4.86 3.60
N PHE A 53 5.73 5.73 2.59
CA PHE A 53 4.71 5.60 1.55
C PHE A 53 4.79 4.23 0.86
N LEU A 54 5.99 3.78 0.52
CA LEU A 54 6.20 2.50 -0.15
C LEU A 54 5.93 1.31 0.76
N CYS A 55 6.34 1.38 2.02
CA CYS A 55 6.03 0.35 3.01
C CYS A 55 4.52 0.24 3.22
N GLY A 56 3.82 1.38 3.34
CA GLY A 56 2.36 1.42 3.46
C GLY A 56 1.65 0.90 2.21
N ALA A 57 2.17 1.21 1.02
CA ALA A 57 1.63 0.72 -0.24
C ALA A 57 1.79 -0.82 -0.35
N ALA A 58 2.97 -1.36 -0.03
CA ALA A 58 3.20 -2.81 0.05
C ALA A 58 2.23 -3.49 1.02
N ALA A 59 2.11 -2.94 2.23
CA ALA A 59 1.21 -3.44 3.27
C ALA A 59 -0.26 -3.48 2.81
N GLY A 60 -0.74 -2.37 2.21
CA GLY A 60 -2.11 -2.28 1.70
C GLY A 60 -2.40 -3.27 0.58
N PHE A 61 -1.44 -3.48 -0.32
CA PHE A 61 -1.56 -4.48 -1.38
C PHE A 61 -1.59 -5.90 -0.79
N SER A 62 -0.65 -6.24 0.09
CA SER A 62 -0.54 -7.57 0.69
C SER A 62 -1.75 -7.95 1.55
N ALA A 63 -2.35 -6.99 2.24
CA ALA A 63 -3.57 -7.21 3.02
C ALA A 63 -4.78 -7.56 2.14
N ILE A 64 -4.89 -6.97 0.95
CA ILE A 64 -6.05 -7.11 0.05
C ILE A 64 -5.90 -8.34 -0.86
N PHE A 65 -4.72 -8.52 -1.44
CA PHE A 65 -4.47 -9.62 -2.39
C PHE A 65 -3.99 -10.91 -1.71
N LYS A 66 -3.83 -10.90 -0.37
CA LYS A 66 -3.27 -12.02 0.40
C LYS A 66 -1.94 -12.55 -0.17
N ALA A 67 -1.19 -11.67 -0.83
CA ALA A 67 0.04 -11.97 -1.54
C ALA A 67 1.18 -11.04 -1.06
N PRO A 68 1.93 -11.44 -0.01
CA PRO A 68 2.97 -10.59 0.56
C PRO A 68 4.11 -10.31 -0.43
N LEU A 69 4.61 -11.35 -1.11
CA LEU A 69 5.70 -11.21 -2.08
C LEU A 69 5.36 -10.22 -3.21
N THR A 70 4.12 -10.29 -3.74
CA THR A 70 3.67 -9.37 -4.78
C THR A 70 3.64 -7.92 -4.29
N GLY A 71 3.17 -7.68 -3.06
CA GLY A 71 3.15 -6.33 -2.48
C GLY A 71 4.55 -5.75 -2.30
N ILE A 72 5.54 -6.57 -1.92
CA ILE A 72 6.94 -6.16 -1.79
C ILE A 72 7.51 -5.76 -3.15
N LEU A 73 7.33 -6.61 -4.17
CA LEU A 73 7.80 -6.32 -5.53
C LEU A 73 7.15 -5.05 -6.09
N PHE A 74 5.85 -4.87 -5.87
CA PHE A 74 5.13 -3.67 -6.31
C PHE A 74 5.71 -2.40 -5.69
N ALA A 75 6.06 -2.43 -4.41
CA ALA A 75 6.67 -1.29 -3.73
C ALA A 75 8.09 -0.99 -4.21
N LEU A 76 8.83 -1.99 -4.68
CA LEU A 76 10.16 -1.80 -5.28
C LEU A 76 10.09 -1.25 -6.71
N GLU A 77 9.10 -1.67 -7.49
CA GLU A 77 9.06 -1.43 -8.94
C GLU A 77 8.29 -0.17 -9.34
N ILE A 78 7.17 0.14 -8.69
CA ILE A 78 6.29 1.25 -9.08
C ILE A 78 6.87 2.65 -8.91
N PRO A 79 7.51 3.01 -7.78
CA PRO A 79 8.01 4.38 -7.60
C PRO A 79 9.21 4.73 -8.50
N TYR A 80 9.98 3.74 -8.97
CA TYR A 80 11.31 3.97 -9.50
C TYR A 80 11.48 3.40 -10.91
N LYS A 81 11.17 4.23 -11.91
CA LYS A 81 11.58 3.98 -13.31
C LYS A 81 13.10 4.01 -13.54
N ARG A 82 13.93 4.40 -12.54
CA ARG A 82 15.37 4.66 -12.74
C ARG A 82 16.34 4.21 -11.65
N ASP A 83 15.93 3.99 -10.39
CA ASP A 83 16.82 3.52 -9.31
C ASP A 83 16.06 2.70 -8.26
N VAL A 84 16.36 1.42 -8.13
CA VAL A 84 15.78 0.58 -7.08
C VAL A 84 16.39 1.00 -5.75
N GLU A 85 15.63 1.68 -4.90
CA GLU A 85 16.07 1.94 -3.53
C GLU A 85 15.98 0.64 -2.72
N THR A 86 17.06 -0.13 -2.82
CA THR A 86 17.26 -1.41 -2.13
C THR A 86 17.08 -1.26 -0.61
N GLU A 87 17.30 -0.07 -0.07
CA GLU A 87 17.01 0.29 1.33
C GLU A 87 15.53 0.12 1.72
N VAL A 88 14.59 0.19 0.77
CA VAL A 88 13.15 0.02 1.03
C VAL A 88 12.75 -1.45 1.11
N PHE A 89 13.55 -2.38 0.59
CA PHE A 89 13.19 -3.80 0.53
C PHE A 89 12.94 -4.41 1.91
N ILE A 90 13.86 -4.20 2.86
CA ILE A 90 13.75 -4.73 4.22
C ILE A 90 12.52 -4.17 4.94
N PRO A 91 12.31 -2.85 5.05
CA PRO A 91 11.15 -2.31 5.75
C PRO A 91 9.83 -2.63 5.04
N ALA A 92 9.79 -2.65 3.70
CA ALA A 92 8.59 -3.05 2.96
C ALA A 92 8.23 -4.52 3.16
N SER A 93 9.23 -5.40 3.27
CA SER A 93 9.01 -6.82 3.57
C SER A 93 8.38 -7.02 4.95
N ILE A 94 8.89 -6.33 5.96
CA ILE A 94 8.33 -6.38 7.32
C ILE A 94 6.88 -5.86 7.33
N ALA A 95 6.65 -4.70 6.69
CA ALA A 95 5.31 -4.11 6.62
C ALA A 95 4.31 -5.01 5.89
N SER A 96 4.71 -5.57 4.75
CA SER A 96 3.90 -6.47 3.94
C SER A 96 3.49 -7.74 4.69
N VAL A 97 4.45 -8.43 5.31
CA VAL A 97 4.19 -9.65 6.08
C VAL A 97 3.30 -9.37 7.30
N THR A 98 3.57 -8.26 8.01
CA THR A 98 2.75 -7.85 9.16
C THR A 98 1.31 -7.56 8.73
N ALA A 99 1.12 -6.87 7.61
CA ALA A 99 -0.20 -6.56 7.08
C ALA A 99 -0.95 -7.82 6.60
N TYR A 100 -0.24 -8.77 5.99
CA TYR A 100 -0.81 -10.06 5.63
C TYR A 100 -1.31 -10.81 6.86
N PHE A 101 -0.49 -10.94 7.91
CA PHE A 101 -0.92 -11.60 9.15
C PHE A 101 -2.08 -10.88 9.83
N THR A 102 -2.04 -9.55 9.87
CA THR A 102 -3.15 -8.75 10.43
C THR A 102 -4.44 -8.99 9.65
N SER A 103 -4.36 -9.01 8.32
CA SER A 103 -5.51 -9.32 7.44
C SER A 103 -6.00 -10.75 7.66
N ALA A 104 -5.09 -11.72 7.71
CA ALA A 104 -5.39 -13.13 7.95
C ALA A 104 -6.11 -13.37 9.28
N ILE A 105 -5.70 -12.68 10.35
CA ILE A 105 -6.33 -12.79 11.67
C ILE A 105 -7.71 -12.12 11.68
N THR A 106 -7.87 -10.99 11.00
CA THR A 106 -9.09 -10.17 11.09
C THR A 106 -10.18 -10.64 10.13
N LEU A 107 -9.82 -10.96 8.89
CA LEU A 107 -10.74 -11.36 7.82
C LEU A 107 -10.75 -12.88 7.57
N GLY A 108 -9.87 -13.63 8.22
CA GLY A 108 -9.69 -15.06 7.96
C GLY A 108 -8.81 -15.33 6.74
N THR A 109 -8.11 -16.46 6.76
CA THR A 109 -7.25 -16.92 5.66
C THR A 109 -8.04 -17.49 4.48
N GLU A 110 -9.36 -17.63 4.60
CA GLU A 110 -10.20 -18.30 3.62
C GLU A 110 -10.25 -17.51 2.29
N THR A 111 -9.81 -18.18 1.24
CA THR A 111 -10.03 -17.86 -0.18
C THR A 111 -10.99 -18.89 -0.74
#